data_AF-A0A7X3ZFQ1-F1
#
_entry.id   AF-A0A7X3ZFQ1-F1
#
_cell.length_a   1.000
_cell.length_b   1.000
_cell.length_c   1.000
_cell.angle_alpha   90.00
_cell.angle_beta   90.00
_cell.angle_gamma   90.00
#
_symmetry.space_group_name_H-M   'P 1'
#
loop_
_entity.id
_entity.type
_entity.pdbx_description
1 polymer ?
#
loop_
_entity_poly.entity_id
_entity_poly.type
_entity_poly.pdbx_seq_one_letter_code
_entity_poly.pdbx_strand_id
1 'polypeptide(L)'
;MTLTARKTRPMHRMQSLVCVLLILIAGAVQGREWPYYAADAKSSKYAPLSQIDGGNFARLQEVWRYAPPDSAIAATEDIWTRSNKGTPLVIDGVLYYGSPFNVLCAIDATSGEELWIFDPQSWKDRGDFWGFARGIAYWESGDKKRIFYGTASDRLYSIDIETGRPDPKFGEGGFVDLGKGLRRRIDRSRYCITSPPIICRDIVVVGSGITDWHDRPPAKYSTPGDVRGFDAHTGEQVWIFQTVPQQGEYGNDTWENDAYQTYGQANVWAAMSADDELGYVYLPISSTTHNHYGGERPGANLFSQTLVCLKAATGERVWHYQLIHHGLWNYDPSVPPVLTDIEVQGKAIKALALVSKQAFCYVLDRTTGEPVWPIDEREVPQSKTPGEQSWPTQPFPSKPAPYDRQGLQEDDLIDFTPELREKALAILQKYEYGPLFTPPSEKGTLVLPGG
;
A
#
# COMPACT_ATOMS: atom_id res chain seq x y z
N MET A 1 -64.26 18.31 62.58
CA MET A 1 -64.34 19.57 61.84
C MET A 1 -62.98 20.23 61.91
N THR A 2 -62.22 20.59 60.88
CA THR A 2 -62.29 20.48 59.41
C THR A 2 -60.85 20.79 58.93
N LEU A 3 -60.49 20.35 57.72
CA LEU A 3 -59.15 20.34 57.08
C LEU A 3 -58.37 21.68 56.98
N THR A 4 -57.11 21.53 56.52
CA THR A 4 -56.22 22.45 55.73
C THR A 4 -55.17 23.27 56.50
N ALA A 5 -53.95 23.56 56.02
CA ALA A 5 -53.10 23.05 54.93
C ALA A 5 -51.63 23.48 55.19
N ARG A 6 -50.72 22.80 54.49
CA ARG A 6 -49.25 22.93 54.38
C ARG A 6 -48.63 24.34 54.50
N LYS A 7 -47.40 24.39 55.05
CA LYS A 7 -46.22 25.01 54.39
C LYS A 7 -44.91 24.39 54.89
N THR A 8 -44.18 23.77 53.95
CA THR A 8 -42.88 23.12 54.07
C THR A 8 -41.74 24.13 53.92
N ARG A 9 -40.68 24.00 54.74
CA ARG A 9 -39.36 24.60 54.49
C ARG A 9 -38.53 23.68 53.58
N PRO A 10 -37.75 24.17 52.61
CA PRO A 10 -36.70 23.37 52.01
C PRO A 10 -35.35 23.64 52.71
N MET A 11 -34.76 22.57 53.23
CA MET A 11 -33.32 22.40 53.42
C MET A 11 -32.66 22.35 52.04
N HIS A 12 -31.65 23.19 51.78
CA HIS A 12 -30.77 23.02 50.63
C HIS A 12 -29.89 21.78 50.85
N ARG A 13 -30.22 20.68 50.16
CA ARG A 13 -29.29 19.58 49.89
C ARG A 13 -28.47 19.94 48.65
N MET A 14 -27.16 20.01 48.86
CA MET A 14 -26.14 20.07 47.82
C MET A 14 -26.03 18.67 47.19
N GLN A 15 -26.56 18.49 45.99
CA GLN A 15 -26.32 17.30 45.16
C GLN A 15 -26.21 17.71 43.70
N SER A 16 -25.22 17.09 43.05
CA SER A 16 -25.08 16.91 41.59
C SER A 16 -24.43 18.04 40.80
N LEU A 17 -23.10 18.01 40.72
CA LEU A 17 -22.37 18.44 39.53
C LEU A 17 -21.13 17.57 39.30
N VAL A 18 -21.34 16.30 38.98
CA VAL A 18 -20.30 15.40 38.45
C VAL A 18 -20.93 14.69 37.27
N CYS A 19 -20.81 15.25 36.06
CA CYS A 19 -21.04 14.52 34.79
C CYS A 19 -20.75 15.33 33.50
N VAL A 20 -19.82 16.31 33.50
CA VAL A 20 -19.49 17.04 32.25
C VAL A 20 -18.01 16.97 31.86
N LEU A 21 -17.16 16.23 32.59
CA LEU A 21 -15.71 16.21 32.34
C LEU A 21 -15.17 14.92 31.67
N LEU A 22 -16.01 14.16 30.95
CA LEU A 22 -15.58 12.94 30.24
C LEU A 22 -15.56 13.06 28.72
N ILE A 23 -16.14 14.12 28.14
CA ILE A 23 -16.20 14.29 26.67
C ILE A 23 -14.98 15.06 26.12
N LEU A 24 -14.24 15.78 26.98
CA LEU A 24 -13.06 16.56 26.56
C LEU A 24 -11.73 15.80 26.61
N ILE A 25 -11.69 14.58 27.16
CA ILE A 25 -10.45 13.78 27.25
C ILE A 25 -10.23 12.94 25.98
N ALA A 26 -11.30 12.52 25.30
CA ALA A 26 -11.18 11.75 24.05
C ALA A 26 -10.48 12.55 22.92
N GLY A 27 -10.67 13.87 22.87
CA GLY A 27 -10.02 14.73 21.87
C GLY A 27 -8.54 15.03 22.14
N ALA A 28 -8.04 14.77 23.36
CA ALA A 28 -6.64 15.03 23.73
C ALA A 28 -5.71 13.82 23.52
N VAL A 29 -6.27 12.60 23.50
CA VAL A 29 -5.51 11.35 23.26
C VAL A 29 -5.24 11.15 21.76
N GLN A 30 -6.18 11.55 20.90
CA GLN A 30 -6.09 11.38 19.44
C GLN A 30 -4.90 12.11 18.79
N GLY A 31 -4.31 13.11 19.47
CA GLY A 31 -3.14 13.83 18.97
C GLY A 31 -1.82 13.08 19.10
N ARG A 32 -1.71 12.03 19.92
CA ARG A 32 -0.43 11.35 20.22
C ARG A 32 -0.29 9.95 19.63
N GLU A 33 -1.33 9.45 18.98
CA GLU A 33 -1.33 8.10 18.41
C GLU A 33 -0.89 8.10 16.94
N TRP A 34 -0.48 6.93 16.46
CA TRP A 34 -0.22 6.66 15.04
C TRP A 34 -0.67 5.23 14.73
N PRO A 35 -2.00 4.96 14.69
CA PRO A 35 -2.52 3.59 14.65
C PRO A 35 -2.47 2.94 13.26
N TYR A 36 -2.11 3.68 12.21
CA TYR A 36 -1.97 3.14 10.85
C TYR A 36 -0.59 3.47 10.27
N TYR A 37 -0.13 2.64 9.33
CA TYR A 37 1.12 2.86 8.59
C TYR A 37 1.26 4.30 8.04
N ALA A 38 0.15 4.91 7.62
CA ALA A 38 0.11 6.24 7.04
C ALA A 38 -0.74 7.23 7.85
N ALA A 39 -0.62 7.17 9.18
CA ALA A 39 -1.36 7.93 10.20
C ALA A 39 -2.82 7.49 10.38
N ASP A 40 -3.57 7.36 9.28
CA ASP A 40 -4.95 6.91 9.25
C ASP A 40 -5.23 5.94 8.08
N ALA A 41 -6.41 5.33 8.06
CA ALA A 41 -6.84 4.46 6.96
C ALA A 41 -6.92 5.19 5.61
N LYS A 42 -7.05 6.53 5.63
CA LYS A 42 -7.10 7.40 4.46
C LYS A 42 -5.70 7.74 3.90
N SER A 43 -4.64 7.26 4.57
CA SER A 43 -3.25 7.52 4.25
C SER A 43 -2.85 8.99 4.23
N SER A 44 -3.41 9.81 5.13
CA SER A 44 -3.14 11.26 5.18
C SER A 44 -1.67 11.60 5.46
N LYS A 45 -0.94 10.71 6.15
CA LYS A 45 0.43 10.95 6.66
C LYS A 45 0.55 12.26 7.43
N TYR A 46 -0.52 12.67 8.11
CA TYR A 46 -0.61 13.94 8.80
C TYR A 46 -0.82 13.73 10.30
N ALA A 47 -0.04 14.42 11.12
CA ALA A 47 -0.26 14.53 12.56
C ALA A 47 -0.66 15.97 12.91
N PRO A 48 -1.80 16.19 13.60
CA PRO A 48 -2.22 17.54 14.02
C PRO A 48 -1.46 18.03 15.27
N LEU A 49 -0.17 17.73 15.37
CA LEU A 49 0.71 18.12 16.48
C LEU A 49 1.49 19.38 16.13
N SER A 50 1.59 20.31 17.08
CA SER A 50 2.28 21.60 16.90
C SER A 50 3.39 21.87 17.92
N GLN A 51 3.75 20.87 18.73
CA GLN A 51 4.84 21.03 19.70
C GLN A 51 6.18 21.29 19.01
N ILE A 52 6.43 20.67 17.85
CA ILE A 52 7.64 20.86 17.04
C ILE A 52 7.26 21.67 15.79
N ASP A 53 7.95 22.77 15.55
CA ASP A 53 7.70 23.69 14.44
C ASP A 53 9.00 24.32 13.94
N GLY A 54 8.90 25.16 12.89
CA GLY A 54 10.05 25.85 12.31
C GLY A 54 10.81 26.78 13.27
N GLY A 55 10.18 27.24 14.36
CA GLY A 55 10.80 28.08 15.39
C GLY A 55 11.57 27.31 16.46
N ASN A 56 11.39 25.99 16.54
CA ASN A 56 12.03 25.18 17.58
C ASN A 56 12.76 23.92 17.07
N PHE A 57 12.62 23.57 15.79
CA PHE A 57 13.20 22.36 15.19
C PHE A 57 14.68 22.15 15.50
N ALA A 58 15.48 23.22 15.53
CA ALA A 58 16.91 23.15 15.84
C ALA A 58 17.24 22.68 17.27
N ARG A 59 16.25 22.55 18.16
CA ARG A 59 16.39 22.07 19.55
C ARG A 59 16.05 20.58 19.70
N LEU A 60 15.72 19.89 18.61
CA LEU A 60 15.41 18.47 18.66
C LEU A 60 16.64 17.67 19.10
N GLN A 61 16.44 16.71 20.00
CA GLN A 61 17.49 15.81 20.48
C GLN A 61 16.97 14.38 20.53
N GLU A 62 17.87 13.42 20.37
CA GLU A 62 17.56 12.00 20.55
C GLU A 62 17.16 11.74 22.01
N VAL A 63 16.03 11.07 22.22
CA VAL A 63 15.54 10.69 23.57
C VAL A 63 15.99 9.28 23.91
N TRP A 64 15.84 8.35 22.97
CA TRP A 64 16.30 6.96 23.08
C TRP A 64 16.52 6.37 21.68
N ARG A 65 17.19 5.22 21.62
CA ARG A 65 17.39 4.42 20.40
C ARG A 65 17.12 2.95 20.69
N TYR A 66 16.39 2.31 19.79
CA TYR A 66 16.10 0.88 19.84
C TYR A 66 16.80 0.15 18.69
N ALA A 67 17.38 -1.00 18.97
CA ALA A 67 18.01 -1.88 17.98
C ALA A 67 17.22 -3.19 17.92
N PRO A 68 16.49 -3.48 16.82
CA PRO A 68 15.77 -4.74 16.68
C PRO A 68 16.75 -5.92 16.60
N PRO A 69 16.30 -7.16 16.93
CA PRO A 69 17.17 -8.33 17.01
C PRO A 69 17.76 -8.78 15.66
N ASP A 70 17.31 -8.20 14.55
CA ASP A 70 17.72 -8.52 13.18
C ASP A 70 19.24 -8.60 13.00
N SER A 71 20.01 -7.65 13.55
CA SER A 71 21.47 -7.66 13.41
C SER A 71 22.13 -8.83 14.15
N ALA A 72 21.58 -9.22 15.31
CA ALA A 72 22.07 -10.39 16.04
C ALA A 72 21.74 -11.69 15.29
N ILE A 73 20.51 -11.81 14.78
CA ILE A 73 20.07 -12.95 13.96
C ILE A 73 20.93 -13.06 12.69
N ALA A 74 21.13 -11.95 11.98
CA ALA A 74 21.96 -11.88 10.79
C ALA A 74 23.40 -12.40 11.04
N ALA A 75 24.00 -11.99 12.15
CA ALA A 75 25.34 -12.42 12.53
C ALA A 75 25.41 -13.93 12.87
N THR A 76 24.38 -14.50 13.49
CA THR A 76 24.36 -15.92 13.89
C THR A 76 24.00 -16.87 12.75
N GLU A 77 23.17 -16.42 11.81
CA GLU A 77 22.55 -17.27 10.79
C GLU A 77 23.19 -17.13 9.40
N ASP A 78 24.19 -16.25 9.27
CA ASP A 78 24.87 -15.90 8.03
C ASP A 78 23.90 -15.43 6.94
N ILE A 79 22.97 -14.55 7.35
CA ILE A 79 22.00 -13.89 6.48
C ILE A 79 22.13 -12.38 6.61
N TRP A 80 21.51 -11.64 5.70
CA TRP A 80 21.69 -10.20 5.59
C TRP A 80 20.35 -9.46 5.70
N THR A 81 20.39 -8.24 6.23
CA THR A 81 19.27 -7.30 6.20
C THR A 81 19.40 -6.42 4.97
N ARG A 82 18.30 -6.13 4.25
CA ARG A 82 18.31 -5.15 3.15
C ARG A 82 18.24 -3.75 3.71
N SER A 83 17.02 -3.30 3.94
CA SER A 83 16.71 -1.91 4.25
C SER A 83 15.59 -1.89 5.26
N ASN A 84 15.75 -1.05 6.29
CA ASN A 84 14.71 -0.82 7.25
C ASN A 84 13.66 0.13 6.65
N LYS A 85 12.51 -0.43 6.27
CA LYS A 85 11.37 0.30 5.69
C LYS A 85 10.18 0.38 6.64
N GLY A 86 10.27 -0.26 7.82
CA GLY A 86 9.17 -0.41 8.75
C GLY A 86 8.74 0.94 9.31
N THR A 87 7.45 1.26 9.20
CA THR A 87 6.85 2.38 9.95
C THR A 87 6.24 1.83 11.24
N PRO A 88 6.66 2.31 12.42
CA PRO A 88 6.06 1.88 13.68
C PRO A 88 4.64 2.44 13.85
N LEU A 89 3.84 1.77 14.65
CA LEU A 89 2.55 2.27 15.13
C LEU A 89 2.66 2.68 16.59
N VAL A 90 1.87 3.67 17.02
CA VAL A 90 1.77 4.06 18.44
C VAL A 90 0.31 3.96 18.87
N ILE A 91 0.05 3.10 19.86
CA ILE A 91 -1.28 2.84 20.44
C ILE A 91 -1.12 2.84 21.95
N ASP A 92 -1.93 3.63 22.67
CA ASP A 92 -1.92 3.68 24.14
C ASP A 92 -0.54 3.87 24.80
N GLY A 93 0.36 4.61 24.15
CA GLY A 93 1.72 4.87 24.66
C GLY A 93 2.73 3.76 24.39
N VAL A 94 2.35 2.69 23.68
CA VAL A 94 3.24 1.62 23.23
C VAL A 94 3.53 1.78 21.75
N LEU A 95 4.81 1.71 21.39
CA LEU A 95 5.30 1.68 20.03
C LEU A 95 5.43 0.22 19.56
N TYR A 96 4.72 -0.13 18.49
CA TYR A 96 4.77 -1.45 17.85
C TYR A 96 5.54 -1.35 16.53
N TYR A 97 6.52 -2.22 16.35
CA TYR A 97 7.41 -2.16 15.20
C TYR A 97 7.68 -3.55 14.62
N GLY A 98 7.39 -3.71 13.32
CA GLY A 98 7.76 -4.90 12.56
C GLY A 98 9.10 -4.69 11.85
N SER A 99 10.09 -5.51 12.20
CA SER A 99 11.44 -5.41 11.66
C SER A 99 11.57 -5.97 10.24
N PRO A 100 12.67 -5.69 9.52
CA PRO A 100 13.03 -6.37 8.27
C PRO A 100 12.95 -7.90 8.32
N PHE A 101 13.19 -8.52 9.48
CA PHE A 101 13.10 -9.98 9.70
C PHE A 101 11.69 -10.47 10.10
N ASN A 102 10.69 -9.59 10.00
CA ASN A 102 9.31 -9.82 10.45
C ASN A 102 9.19 -10.08 11.96
N VAL A 103 10.21 -9.70 12.74
CA VAL A 103 10.14 -9.71 14.20
C VAL A 103 9.30 -8.53 14.65
N LEU A 104 8.26 -8.81 15.44
CA LEU A 104 7.38 -7.79 15.99
C LEU A 104 7.85 -7.44 17.41
N CYS A 105 8.13 -6.16 17.62
CA CYS A 105 8.57 -5.63 18.92
C CYS A 105 7.52 -4.67 19.46
N ALA A 106 7.21 -4.78 20.75
CA ALA A 106 6.48 -3.75 21.50
C ALA A 106 7.43 -3.04 22.45
N ILE A 107 7.40 -1.72 22.44
CA ILE A 107 8.35 -0.85 23.10
C ILE A 107 7.58 0.25 23.82
N ASP A 108 7.90 0.56 25.07
CA ASP A 108 7.36 1.75 25.72
C ASP A 108 7.81 3.00 24.94
N ALA A 109 6.86 3.79 24.42
CA ALA A 109 7.18 4.90 23.52
C ALA A 109 7.92 6.05 24.23
N THR A 110 7.88 6.10 25.56
CA THR A 110 8.51 7.15 26.37
C THR A 110 9.95 6.77 26.73
N SER A 111 10.17 5.55 27.22
CA SER A 111 11.47 5.09 27.73
C SER A 111 12.33 4.40 26.68
N GLY A 112 11.72 3.80 25.65
CA GLY A 112 12.41 2.92 24.71
C GLY A 112 12.65 1.51 25.26
N GLU A 113 12.05 1.15 26.40
CA GLU A 113 12.12 -0.19 26.99
C GLU A 113 11.31 -1.19 26.18
N GLU A 114 11.92 -2.33 25.86
CA GLU A 114 11.23 -3.44 25.22
C GLU A 114 10.28 -4.13 26.19
N LEU A 115 9.01 -4.21 25.81
CA LEU A 115 7.95 -4.86 26.58
C LEU A 115 7.85 -6.34 26.22
N TRP A 116 7.85 -6.64 24.92
CA TRP A 116 7.85 -8.01 24.40
C TRP A 116 8.34 -8.07 22.96
N ILE A 117 8.76 -9.27 22.55
CA ILE A 117 9.11 -9.64 21.18
C ILE A 117 8.29 -10.86 20.75
N PHE A 118 7.86 -10.87 19.48
CA PHE A 118 7.41 -12.05 18.78
C PHE A 118 8.25 -12.25 17.49
N ASP A 119 8.98 -13.36 17.42
CA ASP A 119 9.74 -13.77 16.24
C ASP A 119 9.05 -14.94 15.52
N PRO A 120 8.42 -14.72 14.34
CA PRO A 120 7.81 -15.80 13.55
C PRO A 120 8.86 -16.68 12.85
N GLN A 121 10.15 -16.34 12.95
CA GLN A 121 11.27 -17.00 12.30
C GLN A 121 11.14 -17.08 10.78
N SER A 122 10.46 -16.10 10.17
CA SER A 122 10.27 -16.02 8.72
C SER A 122 11.57 -16.00 7.92
N TRP A 123 12.65 -15.53 8.54
CA TRP A 123 14.00 -15.53 8.01
C TRP A 123 14.63 -16.93 7.86
N LYS A 124 14.03 -17.98 8.46
CA LYS A 124 14.47 -19.38 8.30
C LYS A 124 14.01 -20.03 7.01
N ASP A 125 13.02 -19.47 6.32
CA ASP A 125 12.55 -20.00 5.05
C ASP A 125 13.50 -19.56 3.91
N ARG A 126 14.66 -20.25 3.83
CA ARG A 126 15.91 -19.84 3.16
C ARG A 126 15.91 -19.80 1.62
N GLY A 127 14.77 -19.78 0.96
CA GLY A 127 14.71 -19.84 -0.51
C GLY A 127 15.17 -18.54 -1.18
N ASP A 128 14.62 -17.42 -0.71
CA ASP A 128 14.81 -16.06 -1.23
C ASP A 128 14.23 -15.08 -0.18
N PHE A 129 14.83 -15.00 1.01
CA PHE A 129 14.34 -14.11 2.06
C PHE A 129 14.69 -12.65 1.70
N TRP A 130 13.68 -11.78 1.54
CA TRP A 130 13.91 -10.44 0.98
C TRP A 130 14.55 -9.46 1.98
N GLY A 131 14.49 -9.72 3.29
CA GLY A 131 15.16 -8.88 4.29
C GLY A 131 14.63 -7.45 4.39
N PHE A 132 13.34 -7.24 4.12
CA PHE A 132 12.62 -6.00 4.44
C PHE A 132 11.12 -6.23 4.65
N ALA A 133 10.52 -5.41 5.51
CA ALA A 133 9.08 -5.26 5.69
C ALA A 133 8.76 -3.76 5.85
N ARG A 134 7.59 -3.32 5.37
CA ARG A 134 7.20 -1.90 5.40
C ARG A 134 6.35 -1.51 6.60
N GLY A 135 5.64 -2.45 7.22
CA GLY A 135 4.84 -2.12 8.39
C GLY A 135 3.90 -3.23 8.83
N ILE A 136 3.08 -2.86 9.80
CA ILE A 136 2.07 -3.66 10.47
C ILE A 136 0.73 -2.91 10.45
N ALA A 137 -0.36 -3.56 10.80
CA ALA A 137 -1.70 -2.98 10.89
C ALA A 137 -2.29 -3.22 12.27
N TYR A 138 -2.98 -2.23 12.80
CA TYR A 138 -3.72 -2.33 14.06
C TYR A 138 -5.21 -2.51 13.79
N TRP A 139 -5.88 -3.28 14.64
CA TRP A 139 -7.32 -3.42 14.64
C TRP A 139 -7.84 -3.58 16.07
N GLU A 140 -9.00 -2.98 16.29
CA GLU A 140 -9.73 -3.04 17.55
C GLU A 140 -11.20 -3.36 17.29
N SER A 141 -11.75 -4.29 18.08
CA SER A 141 -13.18 -4.57 18.09
C SER A 141 -13.59 -4.99 19.50
N GLY A 142 -14.38 -4.14 20.15
CA GLY A 142 -14.75 -4.30 21.55
C GLY A 142 -13.52 -4.20 22.47
N ASP A 143 -13.22 -5.28 23.19
CA ASP A 143 -12.07 -5.38 24.10
C ASP A 143 -10.82 -5.96 23.44
N LYS A 144 -10.91 -6.40 22.18
CA LYS A 144 -9.79 -7.04 21.48
C LYS A 144 -9.00 -6.01 20.70
N LYS A 145 -7.71 -5.95 20.98
CA LYS A 145 -6.72 -5.15 20.24
C LYS A 145 -5.67 -6.07 19.65
N ARG A 146 -5.45 -5.97 18.33
CA ARG A 146 -4.55 -6.87 17.59
C ARG A 146 -3.63 -6.12 16.65
N ILE A 147 -2.43 -6.66 16.47
CA ILE A 147 -1.56 -6.36 15.34
C ILE A 147 -1.70 -7.46 14.28
N PHE A 148 -1.97 -7.06 13.06
CA PHE A 148 -1.92 -7.90 11.87
C PHE A 148 -0.72 -7.54 11.01
N TYR A 149 -0.02 -8.53 10.49
CA TYR A 149 1.03 -8.31 9.51
C TYR A 149 1.32 -9.57 8.71
N GLY A 150 1.70 -9.34 7.45
CA GLY A 150 2.17 -10.41 6.58
C GLY A 150 3.68 -10.58 6.67
N THR A 151 4.15 -11.80 6.43
CA THR A 151 5.58 -12.13 6.49
C THR A 151 6.17 -12.48 5.13
N ALA A 152 7.51 -12.50 5.09
CA ALA A 152 8.27 -13.03 3.96
C ALA A 152 7.98 -14.52 3.72
N SER A 153 7.61 -15.26 4.76
CA SER A 153 7.19 -16.66 4.72
C SER A 153 5.69 -16.85 4.47
N ASP A 154 5.10 -15.97 3.66
CA ASP A 154 3.71 -16.04 3.17
C ASP A 154 2.65 -16.40 4.22
N ARG A 155 2.76 -15.82 5.42
CA ARG A 155 1.77 -15.94 6.50
C ARG A 155 1.20 -14.59 6.87
N LEU A 156 -0.09 -14.55 7.20
CA LEU A 156 -0.74 -13.42 7.89
C LEU A 156 -0.89 -13.78 9.37
N TYR A 157 -0.21 -13.06 10.26
CA TYR A 157 -0.32 -13.25 11.70
C TYR A 157 -1.35 -12.30 12.31
N SER A 158 -1.94 -12.74 13.42
CA SER A 158 -2.80 -11.97 14.31
C SER A 158 -2.22 -12.05 15.72
N ILE A 159 -1.67 -10.95 16.21
CA ILE A 159 -0.95 -10.89 17.50
C ILE A 159 -1.74 -10.02 18.47
N ASP A 160 -2.00 -10.54 19.67
CA ASP A 160 -2.56 -9.77 20.77
C ASP A 160 -1.54 -8.73 21.26
N ILE A 161 -1.95 -7.45 21.32
CA ILE A 161 -0.99 -6.35 21.53
C ILE A 161 -0.47 -6.27 22.97
N GLU A 162 -1.20 -6.84 23.93
CA GLU A 162 -0.84 -6.81 25.35
C GLU A 162 0.17 -7.91 25.67
N THR A 163 -0.06 -9.10 25.11
CA THR A 163 0.73 -10.30 25.44
C THR A 163 1.84 -10.61 24.45
N GLY A 164 1.79 -10.05 23.24
CA GLY A 164 2.70 -10.38 22.15
C GLY A 164 2.54 -11.80 21.61
N ARG A 165 1.41 -12.47 21.92
CA ARG A 165 1.16 -13.85 21.50
C ARG A 165 0.19 -13.92 20.33
N PRO A 166 0.33 -14.91 19.43
CA PRO A 166 -0.65 -15.14 18.39
C PRO A 166 -2.02 -15.45 18.97
N ASP A 167 -3.09 -14.91 18.37
CA ASP A 167 -4.46 -15.25 18.74
C ASP A 167 -4.78 -16.68 18.30
N PRO A 168 -4.95 -17.65 19.22
CA PRO A 168 -5.17 -19.04 18.85
C PRO A 168 -6.47 -19.28 18.07
N LYS A 169 -7.39 -18.31 18.04
CA LYS A 169 -8.66 -18.40 17.28
C LYS A 169 -8.55 -17.88 15.84
N PHE A 170 -7.41 -17.29 15.46
CA PHE A 170 -7.19 -16.78 14.13
C PHE A 170 -6.49 -17.82 13.24
N GLY A 171 -7.15 -18.27 12.18
CA GLY A 171 -6.62 -19.25 11.23
C GLY A 171 -6.14 -20.53 11.90
N GLU A 172 -4.92 -20.95 11.56
CA GLU A 172 -4.25 -22.14 12.07
C GLU A 172 -3.42 -21.81 13.31
N GLY A 173 -4.09 -21.42 14.41
CA GLY A 173 -3.44 -21.18 15.71
C GLY A 173 -2.66 -19.87 15.78
N GLY A 174 -3.15 -18.81 15.14
CA GLY A 174 -2.58 -17.46 15.17
C GLY A 174 -2.14 -16.92 13.82
N PHE A 175 -2.22 -17.72 12.74
CA PHE A 175 -1.88 -17.27 11.41
C PHE A 175 -2.69 -17.94 10.30
N VAL A 176 -2.74 -17.30 9.13
CA VAL A 176 -3.25 -17.86 7.88
C VAL A 176 -2.08 -18.11 6.94
N ASP A 177 -2.02 -19.29 6.31
CA ASP A 177 -1.09 -19.59 5.22
C ASP A 177 -1.60 -18.97 3.91
N LEU A 178 -0.96 -17.88 3.48
CA LEU A 178 -1.36 -17.12 2.30
C LEU A 178 -1.02 -17.85 0.99
N GLY A 179 -0.21 -18.90 1.01
CA GLY A 179 -0.01 -19.76 -0.15
C GLY A 179 -1.21 -20.67 -0.46
N LYS A 180 -2.16 -20.83 0.48
CA LYS A 180 -3.41 -21.56 0.28
C LYS A 180 -4.51 -20.63 -0.27
N GLY A 181 -5.48 -21.18 -1.00
CA GLY A 181 -6.66 -20.44 -1.48
C GLY A 181 -6.49 -19.61 -2.76
N LEU A 182 -5.28 -19.53 -3.32
CA LEU A 182 -5.03 -18.90 -4.62
C LEU A 182 -5.42 -19.83 -5.78
N ARG A 183 -5.80 -19.26 -6.92
CA ARG A 183 -6.28 -20.02 -8.10
C ARG A 183 -5.23 -20.93 -8.75
N ARG A 184 -3.94 -20.71 -8.45
CA ARG A 184 -2.81 -21.50 -8.97
C ARG A 184 -1.79 -21.69 -7.86
N ARG A 185 -1.00 -22.77 -7.98
CA ARG A 185 0.15 -23.00 -7.11
C ARG A 185 1.14 -21.84 -7.24
N ILE A 186 1.63 -21.36 -6.11
CA ILE A 186 2.64 -20.31 -6.06
C ILE A 186 4.05 -20.87 -5.95
N ASP A 187 5.02 -20.12 -6.45
CA ASP A 187 6.43 -20.30 -6.11
C ASP A 187 6.71 -19.50 -4.84
N ARG A 188 6.84 -20.19 -3.71
CA ARG A 188 7.03 -19.55 -2.40
C ARG A 188 8.36 -18.81 -2.26
N SER A 189 9.36 -19.09 -3.10
CA SER A 189 10.59 -18.26 -3.09
C SER A 189 10.35 -16.88 -3.72
N ARG A 190 9.27 -16.74 -4.50
CA ARG A 190 8.96 -15.49 -5.21
C ARG A 190 7.77 -14.75 -4.63
N TYR A 191 7.03 -15.34 -3.71
CA TYR A 191 5.82 -14.77 -3.13
C TYR A 191 6.04 -14.42 -1.67
N CYS A 192 5.78 -13.18 -1.30
CA CYS A 192 5.94 -12.70 0.07
C CYS A 192 4.91 -11.61 0.38
N ILE A 193 4.77 -11.23 1.65
CA ILE A 193 4.06 -10.01 2.03
C ILE A 193 5.05 -9.00 2.58
N THR A 194 5.15 -7.85 1.92
CA THR A 194 6.13 -6.81 2.27
C THR A 194 5.50 -5.54 2.78
N SER A 195 4.21 -5.32 2.53
CA SER A 195 3.44 -4.15 3.01
C SER A 195 2.41 -4.58 4.04
N PRO A 196 2.03 -3.68 4.97
CA PRO A 196 0.97 -3.98 5.92
C PRO A 196 -0.34 -4.25 5.18
N PRO A 197 -1.19 -5.15 5.70
CA PRO A 197 -2.57 -5.22 5.24
C PRO A 197 -3.29 -3.90 5.53
N ILE A 198 -4.37 -3.63 4.81
CA ILE A 198 -5.31 -2.57 5.20
C ILE A 198 -6.53 -3.23 5.83
N ILE A 199 -7.04 -2.63 6.89
CA ILE A 199 -8.21 -3.14 7.59
C ILE A 199 -9.33 -2.14 7.37
N CYS A 200 -10.45 -2.62 6.86
CA CYS A 200 -11.66 -1.83 6.71
C CYS A 200 -12.77 -2.53 7.46
N ARG A 201 -13.21 -1.92 8.57
CA ARG A 201 -14.06 -2.56 9.58
C ARG A 201 -13.42 -3.87 10.07
N ASP A 202 -14.10 -5.00 9.93
CA ASP A 202 -13.60 -6.32 10.38
C ASP A 202 -12.99 -7.16 9.25
N ILE A 203 -12.63 -6.55 8.11
CA ILE A 203 -11.98 -7.25 7.00
C ILE A 203 -10.53 -6.82 6.85
N VAL A 204 -9.62 -7.78 7.02
CA VAL A 204 -8.19 -7.65 6.75
C VAL A 204 -7.92 -7.93 5.27
N VAL A 205 -7.56 -6.89 4.52
CA VAL A 205 -7.26 -6.99 3.09
C VAL A 205 -5.76 -7.09 2.88
N VAL A 206 -5.35 -8.15 2.17
CA VAL A 206 -3.95 -8.53 2.00
C VAL A 206 -3.59 -8.57 0.51
N GLY A 207 -2.56 -7.79 0.16
CA GLY A 207 -1.91 -7.83 -1.15
C GLY A 207 -0.79 -8.87 -1.20
N SER A 208 0.20 -8.67 -2.06
CA SER A 208 1.41 -9.50 -2.12
C SER A 208 2.56 -8.78 -2.80
N GLY A 209 3.79 -9.16 -2.46
CA GLY A 209 4.99 -8.89 -3.25
C GLY A 209 5.35 -10.15 -4.04
N ILE A 210 5.53 -9.99 -5.35
CA ILE A 210 5.95 -11.07 -6.23
C ILE A 210 7.21 -10.63 -6.96
N THR A 211 8.28 -11.43 -6.94
CA THR A 211 9.52 -11.09 -7.65
C THR A 211 9.27 -10.97 -9.14
N ASP A 212 9.79 -9.90 -9.75
CA ASP A 212 9.77 -9.71 -11.18
C ASP A 212 10.54 -10.80 -11.93
N TRP A 213 10.03 -11.15 -13.11
CA TRP A 213 10.72 -12.02 -14.05
C TRP A 213 11.54 -11.14 -14.99
N HIS A 214 12.86 -11.15 -14.86
CA HIS A 214 13.75 -10.35 -15.72
C HIS A 214 14.49 -11.18 -16.78
N ASP A 215 14.71 -12.49 -16.55
CA ASP A 215 15.76 -13.21 -17.28
C ASP A 215 15.33 -14.44 -18.10
N ARG A 216 14.07 -14.90 -18.03
CA ARG A 216 13.54 -16.04 -18.81
C ARG A 216 12.02 -15.92 -18.93
N PRO A 217 11.38 -16.44 -20.01
CA PRO A 217 9.93 -16.61 -20.02
C PRO A 217 9.56 -17.37 -18.73
N PRO A 218 8.45 -17.00 -18.07
CA PRO A 218 8.11 -17.59 -16.79
C PRO A 218 8.08 -19.12 -16.92
N ALA A 219 8.15 -19.81 -15.78
CA ALA A 219 7.59 -21.15 -15.70
C ALA A 219 6.22 -21.15 -16.44
N LYS A 220 5.75 -22.32 -16.92
CA LYS A 220 4.48 -22.45 -17.68
C LYS A 220 3.31 -21.57 -17.19
N TYR A 221 3.32 -21.15 -15.91
CA TYR A 221 2.47 -20.11 -15.33
C TYR A 221 3.29 -19.15 -14.43
N SER A 222 2.93 -17.86 -14.42
CA SER A 222 3.39 -16.89 -13.41
C SER A 222 2.43 -16.84 -12.21
N THR A 223 2.97 -16.48 -11.04
CA THR A 223 2.22 -16.48 -9.77
C THR A 223 1.10 -15.44 -9.78
N PRO A 224 -0.16 -15.78 -9.42
CA PRO A 224 -1.25 -14.81 -9.29
C PRO A 224 -0.98 -13.77 -8.19
N GLY A 225 -1.24 -12.49 -8.48
CA GLY A 225 -1.20 -11.39 -7.51
C GLY A 225 -2.54 -11.07 -6.84
N ASP A 226 -3.42 -12.07 -6.74
CA ASP A 226 -4.79 -11.87 -6.27
C ASP A 226 -4.84 -11.28 -4.85
N VAL A 227 -5.75 -10.32 -4.69
CA VAL A 227 -6.00 -9.65 -3.41
C VAL A 227 -7.11 -10.39 -2.69
N ARG A 228 -6.97 -10.57 -1.38
CA ARG A 228 -7.93 -11.32 -0.56
C ARG A 228 -8.36 -10.55 0.67
N GLY A 229 -9.60 -10.76 1.08
CA GLY A 229 -10.14 -10.30 2.35
C GLY A 229 -10.28 -11.47 3.32
N PHE A 230 -9.88 -11.25 4.56
CA PHE A 230 -10.01 -12.20 5.66
C PHE A 230 -10.82 -11.57 6.79
N ASP A 231 -11.67 -12.34 7.44
CA ASP A 231 -12.34 -11.92 8.67
C ASP A 231 -11.29 -11.68 9.78
N ALA A 232 -11.31 -10.50 10.40
CA ALA A 232 -10.33 -10.10 11.41
C ALA A 232 -10.47 -10.90 12.73
N HIS A 233 -11.63 -11.49 12.99
CA HIS A 233 -11.84 -12.30 14.19
C HIS A 233 -11.31 -13.71 14.02
N THR A 234 -11.54 -14.33 12.85
CA THR A 234 -11.33 -15.78 12.63
C THR A 234 -10.20 -16.10 11.66
N GLY A 235 -9.81 -15.19 10.78
CA GLY A 235 -8.87 -15.46 9.69
C GLY A 235 -9.47 -16.24 8.52
N GLU A 236 -10.79 -16.42 8.47
CA GLU A 236 -11.47 -17.03 7.33
C GLU A 236 -11.36 -16.13 6.10
N GLN A 237 -10.98 -16.69 4.95
CA GLN A 237 -10.98 -15.97 3.68
C GLN A 237 -12.43 -15.75 3.23
N VAL A 238 -12.89 -14.50 3.24
CA VAL A 238 -14.27 -14.15 2.88
C VAL A 238 -14.45 -13.90 1.38
N TRP A 239 -13.40 -13.46 0.70
CA TRP A 239 -13.41 -13.23 -0.75
C TRP A 239 -11.99 -13.20 -1.34
N ILE A 240 -11.93 -13.34 -2.67
CA ILE A 240 -10.73 -13.17 -3.49
C ILE A 240 -11.08 -12.33 -4.71
N PHE A 241 -10.26 -11.32 -5.00
CA PHE A 241 -10.33 -10.51 -6.20
C PHE A 241 -9.21 -10.92 -7.15
N GLN A 242 -9.58 -11.45 -8.31
CA GLN A 242 -8.64 -11.91 -9.32
C GLN A 242 -8.17 -10.71 -10.16
N THR A 243 -6.91 -10.33 -9.99
CA THR A 243 -6.36 -9.10 -10.62
C THR A 243 -6.08 -9.27 -12.11
N VAL A 244 -5.89 -10.53 -12.54
CA VAL A 244 -5.96 -10.95 -13.94
C VAL A 244 -7.31 -11.66 -14.13
N PRO A 245 -8.27 -11.02 -14.81
CA PRO A 245 -9.62 -11.56 -15.00
C PRO A 245 -9.61 -12.90 -15.74
N GLN A 246 -10.42 -13.84 -15.27
CA GLN A 246 -10.61 -15.14 -15.92
C GLN A 246 -11.76 -15.10 -16.91
N GLN A 247 -11.94 -16.20 -17.64
CA GLN A 247 -12.95 -16.28 -18.70
C GLN A 247 -14.35 -15.90 -18.18
N GLY A 248 -14.98 -14.93 -18.84
CA GLY A 248 -16.31 -14.43 -18.49
C GLY A 248 -16.33 -13.36 -17.39
N GLU A 249 -15.19 -13.05 -16.77
CA GLU A 249 -15.06 -11.94 -15.84
C GLU A 249 -14.85 -10.61 -16.57
N TYR A 250 -15.24 -9.51 -15.92
CA TYR A 250 -15.06 -8.17 -16.48
C TYR A 250 -13.58 -7.88 -16.74
N GLY A 251 -13.25 -7.39 -17.94
CA GLY A 251 -11.89 -7.03 -18.35
C GLY A 251 -11.12 -8.17 -19.01
N ASN A 252 -11.64 -9.41 -18.99
CA ASN A 252 -10.99 -10.54 -19.65
C ASN A 252 -10.89 -10.36 -21.17
N ASP A 253 -11.83 -9.62 -21.77
CA ASP A 253 -11.84 -9.21 -23.18
C ASP A 253 -10.63 -8.34 -23.57
N THR A 254 -9.92 -7.77 -22.61
CA THR A 254 -8.68 -7.00 -22.83
C THR A 254 -7.41 -7.86 -22.84
N TRP A 255 -7.55 -9.18 -22.76
CA TRP A 255 -6.46 -10.15 -22.80
C TRP A 255 -6.59 -11.06 -24.01
N GLU A 256 -5.74 -10.84 -25.00
CA GLU A 256 -5.71 -11.66 -26.20
C GLU A 256 -4.84 -12.92 -26.01
N ASN A 257 -4.90 -13.83 -26.98
CA ASN A 257 -4.11 -15.07 -27.02
C ASN A 257 -4.24 -15.95 -25.78
N ASP A 258 -5.36 -15.86 -25.06
CA ASP A 258 -5.59 -16.55 -23.79
C ASP A 258 -4.49 -16.28 -22.74
N ALA A 259 -3.80 -15.14 -22.83
CA ALA A 259 -2.65 -14.81 -21.97
C ALA A 259 -3.04 -14.80 -20.48
N TYR A 260 -4.29 -14.48 -20.14
CA TYR A 260 -4.82 -14.52 -18.77
C TYR A 260 -4.67 -15.89 -18.09
N GLN A 261 -4.55 -16.99 -18.87
CA GLN A 261 -4.39 -18.36 -18.35
C GLN A 261 -2.99 -18.64 -17.80
N THR A 262 -1.97 -17.94 -18.27
CA THR A 262 -0.56 -18.17 -17.92
C THR A 262 0.07 -16.97 -17.21
N TYR A 263 -0.39 -15.77 -17.53
CA TYR A 263 0.06 -14.52 -16.93
C TYR A 263 -0.58 -14.28 -15.55
N GLY A 264 0.12 -13.47 -14.77
CA GLY A 264 -0.03 -13.27 -13.34
C GLY A 264 0.74 -12.02 -12.91
N GLN A 265 1.22 -12.00 -11.67
CA GLN A 265 1.54 -10.77 -10.94
C GLN A 265 0.30 -9.88 -10.88
N ALA A 266 0.33 -8.63 -11.35
CA ALA A 266 -0.73 -7.66 -11.08
C ALA A 266 -1.09 -7.69 -9.59
N ASN A 267 -0.07 -7.70 -8.73
CA ASN A 267 -0.22 -7.80 -7.29
C ASN A 267 -0.33 -6.42 -6.65
N VAL A 268 -0.80 -6.36 -5.42
CA VAL A 268 -0.74 -5.13 -4.62
C VAL A 268 0.43 -5.25 -3.64
N TRP A 269 1.60 -4.81 -4.07
CA TRP A 269 2.78 -4.78 -3.20
C TRP A 269 2.91 -3.47 -2.42
N ALA A 270 2.31 -2.39 -2.92
CA ALA A 270 2.23 -1.12 -2.21
C ALA A 270 1.23 -1.21 -1.04
N ALA A 271 1.28 -0.23 -0.12
CA ALA A 271 0.22 -0.11 0.87
C ALA A 271 -1.10 0.34 0.20
N MET A 272 -2.21 0.04 0.85
CA MET A 272 -3.57 0.37 0.41
C MET A 272 -4.17 1.44 1.32
N SER A 273 -5.28 2.04 0.88
CA SER A 273 -6.11 2.92 1.72
C SER A 273 -7.52 2.36 1.84
N ALA A 274 -8.23 2.77 2.88
CA ALA A 274 -9.61 2.43 3.14
C ALA A 274 -10.43 3.63 3.59
N ASP A 275 -11.73 3.58 3.29
CA ASP A 275 -12.74 4.50 3.81
C ASP A 275 -13.77 3.67 4.57
N ASP A 276 -13.68 3.64 5.90
CA ASP A 276 -14.58 2.86 6.76
C ASP A 276 -16.03 3.34 6.72
N GLU A 277 -16.26 4.62 6.44
CA GLU A 277 -17.61 5.19 6.30
C GLU A 277 -18.29 4.57 5.08
N LEU A 278 -17.59 4.52 3.94
CA LEU A 278 -18.09 3.91 2.71
C LEU A 278 -18.00 2.37 2.72
N GLY A 279 -17.04 1.82 3.46
CA GLY A 279 -16.72 0.40 3.45
C GLY A 279 -15.90 -0.02 2.24
N TYR A 280 -15.07 0.90 1.73
CA TYR A 280 -14.32 0.72 0.50
C TYR A 280 -12.84 0.59 0.79
N VAL A 281 -12.18 -0.28 0.01
CA VAL A 281 -10.72 -0.39 -0.05
C VAL A 281 -10.23 -0.05 -1.44
N TYR A 282 -9.11 0.65 -1.51
CA TYR A 282 -8.52 1.16 -2.74
C TYR A 282 -7.18 0.47 -3.00
N LEU A 283 -7.12 -0.25 -4.11
CA LEU A 283 -6.06 -1.18 -4.46
C LEU A 283 -5.20 -0.60 -5.59
N PRO A 284 -3.96 -0.14 -5.31
CA PRO A 284 -2.98 0.18 -6.35
C PRO A 284 -2.40 -1.13 -6.91
N ILE A 285 -3.00 -1.65 -7.98
CA ILE A 285 -2.59 -2.91 -8.62
C ILE A 285 -1.35 -2.68 -9.48
N SER A 286 -0.34 -3.54 -9.32
CA SER A 286 0.92 -3.43 -10.03
C SER A 286 0.86 -3.89 -11.48
N SER A 287 2.02 -3.85 -12.15
CA SER A 287 2.19 -4.44 -13.47
C SER A 287 2.07 -5.96 -13.43
N THR A 288 1.68 -6.49 -14.59
CA THR A 288 1.77 -7.89 -14.96
C THR A 288 3.16 -8.18 -15.51
N THR A 289 3.63 -9.41 -15.34
CA THR A 289 4.85 -9.84 -16.02
C THR A 289 4.68 -9.77 -17.55
N HIS A 290 5.72 -9.55 -18.36
CA HIS A 290 6.98 -8.90 -18.00
C HIS A 290 6.80 -7.39 -17.98
N ASN A 291 7.60 -6.66 -17.20
CA ASN A 291 7.44 -5.21 -17.06
C ASN A 291 7.87 -4.40 -18.29
N HIS A 292 8.65 -4.99 -19.21
CA HIS A 292 9.25 -4.30 -20.36
C HIS A 292 8.99 -4.99 -21.72
N TYR A 293 8.12 -5.99 -21.74
CA TYR A 293 7.69 -6.69 -22.96
C TYR A 293 6.33 -7.34 -22.73
N GLY A 294 5.42 -7.16 -23.68
CA GLY A 294 4.03 -7.56 -23.66
C GLY A 294 3.56 -8.28 -24.93
N GLY A 295 4.43 -8.59 -25.90
CA GLY A 295 4.05 -9.27 -27.15
C GLY A 295 3.37 -10.65 -27.00
N GLU A 296 3.51 -11.30 -25.84
CA GLU A 296 2.80 -12.55 -25.50
C GLU A 296 1.46 -12.33 -24.78
N ARG A 297 1.15 -11.08 -24.40
CA ARG A 297 -0.10 -10.65 -23.76
C ARG A 297 -0.71 -9.42 -24.46
N PRO A 298 -1.07 -9.49 -25.76
CA PRO A 298 -1.66 -8.35 -26.43
C PRO A 298 -2.97 -7.90 -25.77
N GLY A 299 -3.32 -6.62 -25.95
CA GLY A 299 -4.48 -5.98 -25.35
C GLY A 299 -4.12 -5.08 -24.15
N ALA A 300 -5.12 -4.37 -23.62
CA ALA A 300 -4.91 -3.40 -22.53
C ALA A 300 -4.50 -4.05 -21.19
N ASN A 301 -4.74 -5.36 -21.03
CA ASN A 301 -4.36 -6.18 -19.87
C ASN A 301 -4.99 -5.72 -18.53
N LEU A 302 -6.27 -5.36 -18.52
CA LEU A 302 -6.98 -4.95 -17.31
C LEU A 302 -7.04 -6.13 -16.30
N PHE A 303 -6.70 -6.02 -15.01
CA PHE A 303 -6.51 -4.82 -14.17
C PHE A 303 -5.03 -4.49 -13.88
N SER A 304 -4.10 -4.82 -14.77
CA SER A 304 -2.70 -4.39 -14.66
C SER A 304 -2.60 -2.86 -14.54
N GLN A 305 -1.74 -2.36 -13.65
CA GLN A 305 -1.47 -0.94 -13.45
C GLN A 305 -2.74 -0.09 -13.30
N THR A 306 -3.64 -0.59 -12.45
CA THR A 306 -4.98 -0.03 -12.26
C THR A 306 -5.21 0.33 -10.80
N LEU A 307 -5.91 1.41 -10.54
CA LEU A 307 -6.49 1.68 -9.23
C LEU A 307 -7.89 1.06 -9.19
N VAL A 308 -8.10 0.10 -8.29
CA VAL A 308 -9.39 -0.59 -8.14
C VAL A 308 -10.02 -0.24 -6.79
N CYS A 309 -11.32 0.06 -6.78
CA CYS A 309 -12.10 0.20 -5.56
C CYS A 309 -13.00 -1.01 -5.36
N LEU A 310 -12.90 -1.67 -4.20
CA LEU A 310 -13.73 -2.81 -3.83
C LEU A 310 -14.58 -2.49 -2.59
N LYS A 311 -15.75 -3.11 -2.48
CA LYS A 311 -16.46 -3.24 -1.20
C LYS A 311 -15.66 -4.17 -0.30
N ALA A 312 -15.20 -3.67 0.85
CA ALA A 312 -14.37 -4.42 1.78
C ALA A 312 -15.03 -5.73 2.24
N ALA A 313 -16.35 -5.73 2.46
CA ALA A 313 -17.08 -6.90 2.97
C ALA A 313 -17.18 -8.05 1.97
N THR A 314 -17.15 -7.78 0.67
CA THR A 314 -17.50 -8.78 -0.37
C THR A 314 -16.46 -8.95 -1.47
N GLY A 315 -15.49 -8.03 -1.57
CA GLY A 315 -14.53 -8.01 -2.69
C GLY A 315 -15.15 -7.58 -4.03
N GLU A 316 -16.42 -7.16 -4.04
CA GLU A 316 -17.11 -6.71 -5.24
C GLU A 316 -16.51 -5.39 -5.75
N ARG A 317 -16.17 -5.36 -7.05
CA ARG A 317 -15.65 -4.16 -7.71
C ARG A 317 -16.72 -3.08 -7.79
N VAL A 318 -16.46 -1.94 -7.16
CA VAL A 318 -17.29 -0.73 -7.27
C VAL A 318 -16.95 0.01 -8.55
N TRP A 319 -15.68 0.38 -8.69
CA TRP A 319 -15.14 1.09 -9.85
C TRP A 319 -13.65 0.76 -10.00
N HIS A 320 -13.07 1.14 -11.14
CA HIS A 320 -11.62 1.09 -11.35
C HIS A 320 -11.21 2.21 -12.33
N TYR A 321 -9.92 2.57 -12.31
CA TYR A 321 -9.32 3.47 -13.29
C TYR A 321 -7.94 2.92 -13.69
N GLN A 322 -7.79 2.51 -14.95
CA GLN A 322 -6.52 1.98 -15.46
C GLN A 322 -5.56 3.13 -15.75
N LEU A 323 -4.41 3.15 -15.09
CA LEU A 323 -3.44 4.25 -15.23
C LEU A 323 -2.60 4.08 -16.50
N ILE A 324 -2.35 2.83 -16.90
CA ILE A 324 -1.52 2.48 -18.06
C ILE A 324 -2.18 1.32 -18.80
N HIS A 325 -2.38 1.52 -20.10
CA HIS A 325 -2.80 0.46 -21.01
C HIS A 325 -1.57 -0.30 -21.50
N HIS A 326 -1.61 -1.63 -21.48
CA HIS A 326 -0.53 -2.47 -22.00
C HIS A 326 0.87 -2.06 -21.47
N GLY A 327 1.11 -2.25 -20.18
CA GLY A 327 2.31 -1.80 -19.49
C GLY A 327 3.65 -2.28 -20.05
N LEU A 328 4.61 -1.37 -20.28
CA LEU A 328 5.96 -1.67 -20.78
C LEU A 328 7.11 -0.93 -20.04
N TRP A 329 6.81 -0.26 -18.91
CA TRP A 329 7.75 0.71 -18.30
C TRP A 329 7.97 0.55 -16.80
N ASN A 330 7.43 -0.51 -16.18
CA ASN A 330 7.44 -0.66 -14.72
C ASN A 330 6.82 0.54 -13.96
N TYR A 331 5.83 1.20 -14.54
CA TYR A 331 5.17 2.38 -13.97
C TYR A 331 3.95 2.03 -13.11
N ASP A 332 4.03 0.94 -12.36
CA ASP A 332 2.98 0.54 -11.44
C ASP A 332 2.74 1.58 -10.32
N PRO A 333 1.50 1.72 -9.82
CA PRO A 333 1.21 2.56 -8.67
C PRO A 333 1.89 1.97 -7.41
N SER A 334 2.83 2.72 -6.84
CA SER A 334 3.74 2.24 -5.78
C SER A 334 3.44 2.78 -4.38
N VAL A 335 2.33 3.50 -4.22
CA VAL A 335 1.92 4.14 -2.96
C VAL A 335 0.40 3.99 -2.74
N PRO A 336 -0.06 4.03 -1.49
CA PRO A 336 -1.49 4.13 -1.21
C PRO A 336 -2.02 5.48 -1.70
N PRO A 337 -3.24 5.52 -2.27
CA PRO A 337 -3.88 6.79 -2.57
C PRO A 337 -4.24 7.56 -1.29
N VAL A 338 -4.08 8.88 -1.29
CA VAL A 338 -4.53 9.73 -0.18
C VAL A 338 -6.01 10.04 -0.36
N LEU A 339 -6.85 9.72 0.63
CA LEU A 339 -8.27 10.03 0.60
C LEU A 339 -8.51 11.37 1.31
N THR A 340 -9.10 12.33 0.61
CA THR A 340 -9.30 13.67 1.14
C THR A 340 -10.57 14.28 0.56
N ASP A 341 -11.17 15.21 1.29
CA ASP A 341 -12.31 15.96 0.78
C ASP A 341 -11.80 17.30 0.25
N ILE A 342 -12.19 17.66 -0.97
CA ILE A 342 -11.79 18.90 -1.64
C ILE A 342 -13.01 19.67 -2.13
N GLU A 343 -12.84 20.96 -2.34
CA GLU A 343 -13.83 21.79 -3.02
C GLU A 343 -13.31 22.19 -4.40
N VAL A 344 -14.09 21.91 -5.44
CA VAL A 344 -13.77 22.29 -6.82
C VAL A 344 -14.97 23.04 -7.39
N GLN A 345 -14.76 24.32 -7.75
CA GLN A 345 -15.82 25.19 -8.28
C GLN A 345 -17.08 25.24 -7.39
N GLY A 346 -16.90 25.27 -6.06
CA GLY A 346 -18.01 25.30 -5.10
C GLY A 346 -18.69 23.95 -4.85
N LYS A 347 -18.23 22.86 -5.48
CA LYS A 347 -18.72 21.49 -5.25
C LYS A 347 -17.76 20.76 -4.30
N ALA A 348 -18.29 20.27 -3.18
CA ALA A 348 -17.57 19.33 -2.32
C ALA A 348 -17.46 17.97 -3.01
N ILE A 349 -16.25 17.42 -3.04
CA ILE A 349 -15.93 16.13 -3.68
C ILE A 349 -15.19 15.27 -2.65
N LYS A 350 -15.68 14.04 -2.48
CA LYS A 350 -14.96 13.00 -1.75
C LYS A 350 -13.83 12.50 -2.66
N ALA A 351 -12.69 13.18 -2.66
CA ALA A 351 -11.60 12.89 -3.57
C ALA A 351 -10.66 11.80 -3.05
N LEU A 352 -9.89 11.26 -3.98
CA LEU A 352 -8.72 10.43 -3.81
C LEU A 352 -7.63 11.00 -4.71
N ALA A 353 -6.39 11.07 -4.21
CA ALA A 353 -5.22 11.50 -4.94
C ALA A 353 -4.16 10.39 -4.95
N LEU A 354 -3.76 9.93 -6.15
CA LEU A 354 -2.75 8.90 -6.35
C LEU A 354 -1.57 9.49 -7.15
N VAL A 355 -0.42 9.63 -6.51
CA VAL A 355 0.83 9.96 -7.21
C VAL A 355 1.42 8.69 -7.84
N SER A 356 1.93 8.79 -9.07
CA SER A 356 2.37 7.64 -9.86
C SER A 356 3.83 7.74 -10.29
N LYS A 357 4.45 6.60 -10.65
CA LYS A 357 5.81 6.58 -11.20
C LYS A 357 5.97 7.38 -12.50
N GLN A 358 4.86 7.72 -13.18
CA GLN A 358 4.84 8.57 -14.36
C GLN A 358 5.02 10.06 -14.01
N ALA A 359 5.20 10.39 -12.73
CA ALA A 359 5.21 11.74 -12.20
C ALA A 359 3.90 12.53 -12.42
N PHE A 360 2.78 11.81 -12.51
CA PHE A 360 1.43 12.39 -12.46
C PHE A 360 0.80 12.21 -11.09
N CYS A 361 -0.20 13.06 -10.80
CA CYS A 361 -1.14 12.84 -9.72
C CYS A 361 -2.54 12.66 -10.31
N TYR A 362 -3.09 11.45 -10.18
CA TYR A 362 -4.45 11.12 -10.57
C TYR A 362 -5.40 11.52 -9.44
N VAL A 363 -6.36 12.39 -9.72
CA VAL A 363 -7.36 12.82 -8.75
C VAL A 363 -8.75 12.42 -9.21
N LEU A 364 -9.37 11.52 -8.47
CA LEU A 364 -10.66 10.91 -8.78
C LEU A 364 -11.63 11.15 -7.62
N ASP A 365 -12.94 11.18 -7.90
CA ASP A 365 -13.95 11.00 -6.86
C ASP A 365 -13.87 9.55 -6.35
N ARG A 366 -13.59 9.38 -5.06
CA ARG A 366 -13.35 8.05 -4.46
C ARG A 366 -14.61 7.20 -4.39
N THR A 367 -15.80 7.79 -4.56
CA THR A 367 -17.07 7.07 -4.55
C THR A 367 -17.45 6.51 -5.92
N THR A 368 -17.05 7.17 -7.01
CA THR A 368 -17.45 6.81 -8.38
C THR A 368 -16.28 6.39 -9.28
N GLY A 369 -15.04 6.79 -8.95
CA GLY A 369 -13.88 6.64 -9.82
C GLY A 369 -13.80 7.68 -10.95
N GLU A 370 -14.74 8.61 -11.01
CA GLU A 370 -14.74 9.65 -12.04
C GLU A 370 -13.60 10.65 -11.82
N PRO A 371 -12.88 11.06 -12.88
CA PRO A 371 -11.86 12.09 -12.77
C PRO A 371 -12.43 13.42 -12.27
N VAL A 372 -11.76 14.04 -11.29
CA VAL A 372 -12.11 15.38 -10.81
C VAL A 372 -11.80 16.44 -11.87
N TRP A 373 -10.69 16.24 -12.60
CA TRP A 373 -10.30 17.04 -13.76
C TRP A 373 -10.11 16.11 -14.97
N PRO A 374 -10.18 16.65 -16.20
CA PRO A 374 -9.99 15.85 -17.41
C PRO A 374 -8.69 15.05 -17.37
N ILE A 375 -8.77 13.81 -17.83
CA ILE A 375 -7.62 12.95 -18.12
C ILE A 375 -7.78 12.57 -19.59
N ASP A 376 -6.87 13.08 -20.43
CA ASP A 376 -6.98 12.92 -21.89
C ASP A 376 -6.22 11.67 -22.33
N GLU A 377 -6.83 10.88 -23.22
CA GLU A 377 -6.09 9.88 -23.98
C GLU A 377 -5.23 10.58 -25.03
N ARG A 378 -3.91 10.37 -25.00
CA ARG A 378 -2.97 10.96 -25.97
C ARG A 378 -2.16 9.89 -26.66
N GLU A 379 -1.93 10.08 -27.96
CA GLU A 379 -1.04 9.21 -28.73
C GLU A 379 0.37 9.20 -28.13
N VAL A 380 0.97 8.02 -28.05
CA VAL A 380 2.32 7.79 -27.53
C VAL A 380 3.19 7.07 -28.56
N PRO A 381 4.54 7.13 -28.46
CA PRO A 381 5.41 6.40 -29.37
C PRO A 381 5.12 4.90 -29.38
N GLN A 382 5.09 4.32 -30.59
CA GLN A 382 4.77 2.91 -30.77
C GLN A 382 6.03 2.03 -30.79
N SER A 383 5.90 0.82 -30.25
CA SER A 383 7.00 -0.15 -30.22
C SER A 383 7.37 -0.61 -31.61
N LYS A 384 8.67 -0.81 -31.83
CA LYS A 384 9.23 -1.43 -33.03
C LYS A 384 9.82 -2.81 -32.73
N THR A 385 9.74 -3.25 -31.48
CA THR A 385 10.27 -4.54 -31.03
C THR A 385 9.43 -5.66 -31.64
N PRO A 386 10.05 -6.69 -32.26
CA PRO A 386 9.30 -7.78 -32.88
C PRO A 386 8.32 -8.46 -31.92
N GLY A 387 7.09 -8.69 -32.39
CA GLY A 387 6.02 -9.31 -31.59
C GLY A 387 5.32 -8.38 -30.61
N GLU A 388 5.88 -7.21 -30.31
CA GLU A 388 5.28 -6.22 -29.42
C GLU A 388 4.17 -5.42 -30.11
N GLN A 389 3.06 -5.20 -29.40
CA GLN A 389 1.92 -4.42 -29.84
C GLN A 389 1.55 -3.41 -28.74
N SER A 390 2.34 -2.35 -28.64
CA SER A 390 2.10 -1.27 -27.68
C SER A 390 0.72 -0.63 -27.89
N TRP A 391 0.09 -0.16 -26.81
CA TRP A 391 -1.18 0.54 -26.92
C TRP A 391 -1.01 1.91 -27.62
N PRO A 392 -1.96 2.33 -28.48
CA PRO A 392 -1.82 3.57 -29.27
C PRO A 392 -1.81 4.85 -28.42
N THR A 393 -2.53 4.85 -27.29
CA THR A 393 -2.69 6.02 -26.42
C THR A 393 -2.34 5.72 -24.96
N GLN A 394 -2.22 6.74 -24.13
CA GLN A 394 -2.19 6.59 -22.67
C GLN A 394 -2.98 7.72 -21.99
N PRO A 395 -3.43 7.54 -20.73
CA PRO A 395 -4.10 8.59 -19.97
C PRO A 395 -3.13 9.66 -19.47
N PHE A 396 -3.41 10.94 -19.73
CA PHE A 396 -2.64 12.09 -19.26
C PHE A 396 -3.50 13.03 -18.39
N PRO A 397 -3.31 13.03 -17.06
CA PRO A 397 -4.05 13.95 -16.19
C PRO A 397 -3.75 15.40 -16.50
N SER A 398 -4.80 16.22 -16.60
CA SER A 398 -4.66 17.66 -16.85
C SER A 398 -4.26 18.44 -15.59
N LYS A 399 -4.66 17.96 -14.40
CA LYS A 399 -4.39 18.61 -13.12
C LYS A 399 -4.23 17.59 -11.97
N PRO A 400 -3.37 17.89 -10.98
CA PRO A 400 -2.37 18.98 -11.00
C PRO A 400 -1.31 18.76 -12.11
N ALA A 401 -0.47 19.76 -12.35
CA ALA A 401 0.63 19.61 -13.30
C ALA A 401 1.54 18.45 -12.86
N PRO A 402 2.24 17.79 -13.82
CA PRO A 402 3.17 16.73 -13.48
C PRO A 402 4.26 17.26 -12.55
N TYR A 403 4.65 16.46 -11.55
CA TYR A 403 5.58 16.91 -10.51
C TYR A 403 7.05 16.64 -10.83
N ASP A 404 7.33 16.00 -11.97
CA ASP A 404 8.66 15.77 -12.50
C ASP A 404 8.61 15.74 -14.04
N ARG A 405 9.79 15.60 -14.66
CA ARG A 405 10.01 15.55 -16.11
C ARG A 405 9.21 14.43 -16.78
N GLN A 406 8.83 14.67 -18.03
CA GLN A 406 7.92 13.83 -18.82
C GLN A 406 8.58 13.37 -20.12
N GLY A 407 9.65 12.59 -19.98
CA GLY A 407 10.54 12.20 -21.06
C GLY A 407 11.96 12.71 -20.86
N LEU A 408 12.84 12.27 -21.75
CA LEU A 408 14.24 12.67 -21.81
C LEU A 408 14.51 13.36 -23.14
N GLN A 409 15.15 14.53 -23.10
CA GLN A 409 15.62 15.28 -24.26
C GLN A 409 17.14 15.51 -24.15
N GLU A 410 17.79 15.89 -25.25
CA GLU A 410 19.21 16.24 -25.18
C GLU A 410 19.45 17.38 -24.20
N ASP A 411 18.58 18.38 -24.13
CA ASP A 411 18.69 19.53 -23.22
C ASP A 411 18.64 19.14 -21.73
N ASP A 412 18.21 17.92 -21.40
CA ASP A 412 18.26 17.39 -20.04
C ASP A 412 19.64 16.90 -19.61
N LEU A 413 20.57 16.67 -20.55
CA LEU A 413 21.88 16.15 -20.23
C LEU A 413 22.78 17.20 -19.58
N ILE A 414 23.63 16.75 -18.66
CA ILE A 414 24.61 17.61 -18.00
C ILE A 414 25.46 18.42 -18.99
N ASP A 415 25.70 19.68 -18.66
CA ASP A 415 26.43 20.64 -19.49
C ASP A 415 27.46 21.46 -18.68
N PHE A 416 27.85 20.97 -17.50
CA PHE A 416 28.80 21.66 -16.61
C PHE A 416 30.13 22.02 -17.29
N THR A 417 30.58 21.22 -18.26
CA THR A 417 31.64 21.57 -19.22
C THR A 417 31.32 21.01 -20.62
N PRO A 418 31.90 21.57 -21.70
CA PRO A 418 31.74 21.01 -23.05
C PRO A 418 32.13 19.53 -23.14
N GLU A 419 33.20 19.11 -22.47
CA GLU A 419 33.69 17.73 -22.51
C GLU A 419 32.74 16.75 -21.80
N LEU A 420 32.08 17.19 -20.72
CA LEU A 420 31.05 16.39 -20.05
C LEU A 420 29.80 16.28 -20.90
N ARG A 421 29.41 17.36 -21.58
CA ARG A 421 28.29 17.37 -22.52
C ARG A 421 28.51 16.40 -23.68
N GLU A 422 29.68 16.42 -24.30
CA GLU A 422 30.05 15.48 -25.37
C GLU A 422 30.00 14.02 -24.89
N LYS A 423 30.49 13.73 -23.68
CA LYS A 423 30.41 12.39 -23.08
C LYS A 423 28.96 11.96 -22.84
N ALA A 424 28.11 12.87 -22.34
CA ALA A 424 26.71 12.57 -22.10
C ALA A 424 25.97 12.27 -23.41
N LEU A 425 26.20 13.06 -24.47
CA LEU A 425 25.66 12.81 -25.81
C LEU A 425 26.14 11.47 -26.38
N ALA A 426 27.43 11.14 -26.23
CA ALA A 426 27.98 9.88 -26.68
C ALA A 426 27.40 8.65 -25.94
N ILE A 427 26.98 8.81 -24.68
CA ILE A 427 26.23 7.78 -23.94
C ILE A 427 24.80 7.70 -24.46
N LEU A 428 24.11 8.84 -24.59
CA LEU A 428 22.72 8.92 -25.03
C LEU A 428 22.51 8.25 -26.41
N GLN A 429 23.45 8.46 -27.35
CA GLN A 429 23.42 7.85 -28.69
C GLN A 429 23.38 6.31 -28.70
N LYS A 430 23.81 5.66 -27.62
CA LYS A 430 23.80 4.20 -27.48
C LYS A 430 22.40 3.63 -27.24
N TYR A 431 21.44 4.46 -26.85
CA TYR A 431 20.10 4.06 -26.47
C TYR A 431 19.05 4.73 -27.39
N GLU A 432 17.82 4.23 -27.34
CA GLU A 432 16.63 5.01 -27.70
C GLU A 432 16.22 5.89 -26.51
N TYR A 433 15.60 7.03 -26.77
CA TYR A 433 15.08 7.95 -25.76
C TYR A 433 14.00 8.83 -26.37
N GLY A 434 13.19 9.49 -25.55
CA GLY A 434 12.14 10.36 -26.06
C GLY A 434 11.13 10.79 -25.00
N PRO A 435 9.89 11.14 -25.41
CA PRO A 435 8.85 11.55 -24.48
C PRO A 435 8.45 10.40 -23.52
N LEU A 436 7.66 10.73 -22.50
CA LEU A 436 7.00 9.73 -21.65
C LEU A 436 6.35 8.64 -22.52
N PHE A 437 6.44 7.39 -22.05
CA PHE A 437 5.97 6.19 -22.75
C PHE A 437 6.74 5.83 -24.03
N THR A 438 7.98 6.31 -24.20
CA THR A 438 8.89 5.73 -25.20
C THR A 438 9.12 4.25 -24.87
N PRO A 439 8.78 3.30 -25.76
CA PRO A 439 8.78 1.88 -25.44
C PRO A 439 10.21 1.30 -25.34
N PRO A 440 10.38 0.19 -24.61
CA PRO A 440 11.61 -0.60 -24.63
C PRO A 440 11.97 -1.06 -26.05
N SER A 441 13.26 -1.09 -26.36
CA SER A 441 13.80 -1.52 -27.64
C SER A 441 15.00 -2.46 -27.48
N GLU A 442 15.33 -3.21 -28.53
CA GLU A 442 16.53 -4.08 -28.55
C GLU A 442 17.85 -3.29 -28.41
N LYS A 443 17.85 -2.00 -28.76
CA LYS A 443 18.99 -1.09 -28.55
C LYS A 443 19.12 -0.66 -27.07
N GLY A 444 18.09 -0.93 -26.26
CA GLY A 444 17.91 -0.35 -24.93
C GLY A 444 17.26 1.02 -25.01
N THR A 445 16.43 1.35 -24.02
CA THR A 445 15.71 2.63 -23.95
C THR A 445 16.01 3.32 -22.62
N LEU A 446 16.37 4.60 -22.67
CA LEU A 446 16.43 5.47 -21.49
C LEU A 446 15.07 6.14 -21.31
N VAL A 447 14.45 5.91 -20.15
CA VAL A 447 13.13 6.46 -19.81
C VAL A 447 13.25 7.43 -18.64
N LEU A 448 12.47 8.51 -18.69
CA LEU A 448 12.35 9.48 -17.62
C LEU A 448 10.87 9.90 -17.49
N PRO A 449 10.24 9.76 -16.31
CA PRO A 449 10.80 9.23 -15.07
C PRO A 449 11.26 7.76 -15.17
N GLY A 450 12.21 7.35 -14.34
CA GLY A 450 12.60 5.94 -14.23
C GLY A 450 11.56 5.15 -13.44
N GLY A 451 11.34 3.88 -13.82
CA GLY A 451 10.43 2.95 -13.13
C GLY A 451 11.03 2.25 -11.90
#